data_AF-A0A535IVL2-F1
#
_entry.id   AF-A0A535IVL2-F1
#
_cell.length_a   1.000
_cell.length_b   1.000
_cell.length_c   1.000
_cell.angle_alpha   90.00
_cell.angle_beta   90.00
_cell.angle_gamma   90.00
#
_symmetry.space_group_name_H-M   'P 1'
#
loop_
_entity.id
_entity.type
_entity.pdbx_description
1 polymer ?
#
loop_
_entity_poly.entity_id
_entity_poly.type
_entity_poly.pdbx_seq_one_letter_code
_entity_poly.pdbx_strand_id
1 'polypeptide(L)' 'TWFAANGYGVLWIAHWTTSAEPSVPGGGWGGNGWTFWQYTSDGSVPGIAGRVDLNRYKGTDFTSVLIK' A
#
# COMPACT_ATOMS: atom_id res chain seq x y z
N THR A 1 -10.24 -9.19 -8.47
CA THR A 1 -10.92 -10.29 -7.72
C THR A 1 -12.09 -9.72 -6.95
N TRP A 2 -12.95 -10.57 -6.35
CA TRP A 2 -14.25 -10.18 -5.76
C TRP A 2 -14.20 -8.87 -4.96
N PHE A 3 -13.22 -8.68 -4.07
CA PHE A 3 -13.06 -7.44 -3.29
C PHE A 3 -12.99 -6.18 -4.17
N ALA A 4 -12.06 -6.15 -5.14
CA ALA A 4 -11.94 -5.03 -6.07
C ALA A 4 -13.23 -4.79 -6.89
N ALA A 5 -13.98 -5.85 -7.19
CA ALA A 5 -15.26 -5.75 -7.91
C ALA A 5 -16.45 -5.32 -7.03
N ASN A 6 -16.31 -5.36 -5.69
CA ASN A 6 -17.38 -5.07 -4.73
C ASN A 6 -17.12 -3.77 -3.95
N GLY A 7 -16.49 -2.78 -4.59
CA GLY A 7 -16.37 -1.43 -4.03
C GLY A 7 -15.19 -1.21 -3.08
N TYR A 8 -14.36 -2.22 -2.83
CA TYR A 8 -13.10 -2.03 -2.09
C TYR A 8 -12.04 -1.43 -3.02
N GLY A 9 -12.15 -0.14 -3.35
CA GLY A 9 -11.25 0.54 -4.28
C GLY A 9 -9.87 0.88 -3.71
N VAL A 10 -9.73 0.93 -2.39
CA VAL A 10 -8.46 1.16 -1.69
C VAL A 10 -7.78 -0.17 -1.42
N LEU A 11 -6.50 -0.27 -1.80
CA LEU A 11 -5.65 -1.41 -1.47
C LEU A 11 -4.43 -0.95 -0.68
N TRP A 12 -4.28 -1.48 0.53
CA TRP A 12 -3.03 -1.46 1.27
C TRP A 12 -2.35 -2.82 1.15
N ILE A 13 -1.26 -2.88 0.38
CA ILE A 13 -0.53 -4.12 0.11
C ILE A 13 0.81 -4.15 0.84
N ALA A 14 1.18 -5.30 1.39
CA ALA A 14 2.52 -5.59 1.85
C ALA A 14 3.26 -6.44 0.81
N HIS A 15 4.39 -5.95 0.32
CA HIS A 15 5.24 -6.69 -0.60
C HIS A 15 6.67 -6.16 -0.52
N TRP A 16 7.54 -6.86 0.19
CA TRP A 16 8.92 -6.41 0.40
C TRP A 16 9.81 -6.86 -0.78
N THR A 17 10.10 -5.93 -1.68
CA THR A 17 10.86 -6.18 -2.92
C THR A 17 11.77 -4.99 -3.25
N THR A 18 12.79 -5.21 -4.07
CA THR A 18 13.66 -4.17 -4.64
C THR A 18 13.12 -3.60 -5.96
N SER A 19 12.03 -4.15 -6.50
CA SER A 19 11.36 -3.62 -7.69
C SER A 19 10.80 -2.21 -7.47
N ALA A 20 10.59 -1.46 -8.56
CA ALA A 20 10.04 -0.11 -8.49
C ALA A 20 8.60 -0.05 -7.94
N GLU A 21 7.85 -1.14 -8.04
CA GLU A 21 6.46 -1.27 -7.61
C GLU A 21 6.13 -2.69 -7.09
N PRO A 22 5.08 -2.86 -6.27
CA PRO A 22 4.67 -4.17 -5.78
C PRO A 22 3.90 -4.98 -6.82
N SER A 23 3.93 -6.30 -6.72
CA SER A 23 3.03 -7.17 -7.46
C SER A 23 1.61 -7.05 -6.90
N VAL A 24 0.66 -6.59 -7.73
CA VAL A 24 -0.73 -6.34 -7.29
C VAL A 24 -1.64 -7.50 -7.68
N PRO A 25 -2.33 -8.16 -6.73
CA PRO A 25 -3.17 -9.32 -7.01
C PRO A 25 -4.49 -8.94 -7.68
N GLY A 26 -5.21 -9.96 -8.16
CA GLY A 26 -6.59 -9.80 -8.60
C GLY A 26 -6.79 -8.93 -9.84
N GLY A 27 -5.86 -9.03 -10.80
CA GLY A 27 -5.87 -8.25 -12.04
C GLY A 27 -5.51 -6.79 -11.80
N GLY A 28 -4.49 -6.53 -10.97
CA GLY A 28 -4.12 -5.16 -10.60
C GLY A 28 -5.18 -4.50 -9.72
N TRP A 29 -5.78 -5.23 -8.79
CA TRP A 29 -6.90 -4.78 -7.95
C TRP A 29 -8.07 -4.21 -8.78
N GLY A 30 -8.46 -4.97 -9.81
CA GLY A 30 -9.50 -4.52 -10.75
C GLY A 30 -9.06 -3.32 -11.61
N GLY A 31 -7.77 -3.22 -11.92
CA GLY A 31 -7.18 -2.08 -12.65
C GLY A 31 -6.85 -0.85 -11.79
N ASN A 32 -7.26 -0.83 -10.52
CA ASN A 32 -7.01 0.32 -9.62
C ASN A 32 -5.56 0.39 -9.11
N GLY A 33 -4.82 -0.72 -9.14
CA GLY A 33 -3.47 -0.82 -8.58
C GLY A 33 -3.45 -0.85 -7.05
N TRP A 34 -2.44 -0.22 -6.44
CA TRP A 34 -2.27 -0.12 -4.99
C TRP A 34 -2.41 1.34 -4.54
N THR A 35 -2.91 1.54 -3.32
CA THR A 35 -3.06 2.87 -2.69
C THR A 35 -1.95 3.12 -1.67
N PHE A 36 -1.72 2.14 -0.81
CA PHE A 36 -0.61 2.10 0.13
C PHE A 36 0.22 0.85 -0.11
N TRP A 37 1.53 0.99 -0.07
CA TRP A 37 2.46 -0.11 -0.21
C TRP A 37 3.43 -0.15 0.96
N GLN A 38 3.29 -1.17 1.81
CA GLN A 38 4.30 -1.51 2.81
C GLN A 38 5.47 -2.20 2.10
N TYR A 39 6.56 -1.46 1.89
CA TYR A 39 7.68 -1.89 1.05
C TYR A 39 8.83 -2.51 1.86
N THR A 40 8.85 -2.32 3.18
CA THR A 40 9.78 -3.01 4.08
C THR A 40 9.19 -3.09 5.48
N SER A 41 9.54 -4.14 6.22
CA SER A 41 9.37 -4.22 7.68
C SER A 41 10.64 -3.93 8.47
N ASP A 42 11.74 -3.61 7.77
CA ASP A 42 13.08 -3.37 8.33
C ASP A 42 13.49 -1.89 8.24
N GLY A 43 12.52 -1.00 8.41
CA GLY A 43 12.77 0.44 8.39
C GLY A 43 13.40 0.96 9.68
N SER A 44 13.91 2.19 9.58
CA SER A 44 14.35 2.99 10.72
C SER A 44 13.76 4.39 10.59
N VAL A 45 13.10 4.86 11.65
CA VAL A 45 12.50 6.20 11.74
C VAL A 45 12.90 6.80 13.09
N PRO A 46 13.48 8.01 13.14
CA PRO A 46 13.81 8.68 14.40
C PRO A 46 12.60 8.72 15.36
N GLY A 47 12.81 8.27 16.59
CA GLY A 47 11.77 8.17 17.61
C GLY A 47 11.09 6.79 17.72
N ILE A 48 11.39 5.85 16.82
CA ILE A 48 10.91 4.46 16.90
C ILE A 48 12.09 3.53 17.19
N ALA A 49 12.03 2.83 18.31
CA ALA A 49 13.04 1.84 18.67
C ALA A 49 12.79 0.51 17.94
N GLY A 50 13.85 -0.06 17.37
CA GLY A 50 13.77 -1.31 16.60
C GLY A 50 13.30 -1.10 15.16
N ARG A 51 12.93 -2.21 14.51
CA ARG A 51 12.49 -2.24 13.11
C ARG A 51 11.08 -1.66 12.99
N VAL A 52 10.83 -0.86 11.95
CA VAL A 52 9.51 -0.30 11.67
C VAL A 52 9.08 -0.53 10.23
N ASP A 53 7.78 -0.78 10.04
CA ASP A 53 7.16 -0.89 8.73
C ASP A 53 7.16 0.47 8.01
N LEU A 54 7.73 0.52 6.81
CA LEU A 54 7.69 1.72 5.97
C LEU A 54 6.71 1.53 4.83
N ASN A 55 5.92 2.58 4.59
CA ASN A 55 4.85 2.60 3.61
C ASN A 55 5.07 3.72 2.60
N ARG A 56 4.72 3.49 1.35
CA ARG A 56 4.55 4.52 0.32
C ARG A 56 3.07 4.75 0.09
N TYR A 57 2.68 6.01 -0.09
CA TYR A 57 1.35 6.39 -0.54
C TYR A 57 1.40 6.77 -2.02
N LYS A 58 0.49 6.21 -2.84
CA LYS A 58 0.39 6.53 -4.27
C LYS A 58 -0.52 7.75 -4.50
N GLY A 59 -0.15 8.88 -3.94
CA GLY A 59 -0.90 10.13 -4.08
C GLY A 59 -0.18 11.30 -3.42
N THR A 60 -0.72 12.49 -3.62
CA THR A 60 -0.19 13.75 -3.08
C THR A 60 -1.10 14.36 -2.00
N ASP A 61 -2.32 13.83 -1.84
CA ASP A 61 -3.33 14.27 -0.87
C ASP A 61 -4.05 13.04 -0.27
N PHE A 62 -4.33 13.07 1.03
CA PHE A 62 -5.05 12.03 1.77
C PHE A 62 -6.58 12.15 1.73
N THR A 63 -7.14 13.21 1.13
CA THR A 63 -8.60 13.42 1.08
C THR A 63 -9.38 12.21 0.56
N SER A 64 -8.85 11.48 -0.43
CA SER A 64 -9.51 10.30 -1.02
C SER A 64 -9.48 9.04 -0.14
N VAL A 65 -8.66 9.02 0.91
CA VAL A 65 -8.43 7.86 1.79
C VAL A 65 -8.77 8.16 3.25
N LEU A 66 -9.40 9.30 3.50
CA LEU A 66 -9.84 9.67 4.84
C LEU A 66 -11.00 8.78 5.28
N ILE A 67 -10.81 8.10 6.41
CA ILE A 67 -11.87 7.36 7.10
C ILE A 67 -12.69 8.40 7.89
N LYS A 68 -14.00 8.43 7.64
CA LYS A 68 -14.95 9.32 8.32
C LYS A 68 -15.61 8.62 9.51
#